data_AF-A0A915I2C6-F1
#
_entry.id   AF-A0A915I2C6-F1
#
_cell.length_a   1.000
_cell.length_b   1.000
_cell.length_c   1.000
_cell.angle_alpha   90.00
_cell.angle_beta   90.00
_cell.angle_gamma   90.00
#
_symmetry.space_group_name_H-M   'P 1'
#
loop_
_entity.id
_entity.type
_entity.pdbx_description
1 polymer ?
#
loop_
_entity_poly.entity_id
_entity_poly.type
_entity_poly.pdbx_seq_one_letter_code
_entity_poly.pdbx_strand_id
1 'polypeptide(L)'
;MKKPEIFLDLPIVVGLSVYNWAKVRMLEFFYDVLQKYFDPADYQCMETDTDSIYLAISAPNLLDIVKPHLKAEFLNNVYPKWFVTSPQQKRTPGLLKVEWSGTAMCCLWAKTYIGIGEGEKK
;
A
#
# COMPACT_ATOMS: atom_id res chain seq x y z
N MET A 1 -49.83 -4.52 9.46
CA MET A 1 -48.63 -5.12 10.08
C MET A 1 -47.68 -3.97 10.41
N LYS A 2 -47.35 -3.74 11.69
CA LYS A 2 -46.48 -2.62 12.10
C LYS A 2 -45.02 -3.00 11.78
N LYS A 3 -44.25 -2.13 11.12
CA LYS A 3 -42.82 -2.39 10.89
C LYS A 3 -42.10 -2.37 12.25
N PRO A 4 -41.24 -3.36 12.55
CA PRO A 4 -40.43 -3.32 13.75
C PRO A 4 -39.47 -2.12 13.67
N GLU A 5 -39.42 -1.33 14.73
CA GLU A 5 -38.39 -0.31 14.93
C GLU A 5 -37.18 -0.97 15.59
N ILE A 6 -36.01 -0.82 14.97
CA ILE A 6 -34.74 -1.36 15.47
C ILE A 6 -33.92 -0.17 15.95
N PHE A 7 -33.58 -0.14 17.23
CA PHE A 7 -32.66 0.83 17.81
C PHE A 7 -31.24 0.32 17.64
N LEU A 8 -30.41 1.05 16.87
CA LEU A 8 -29.02 0.70 16.62
C LEU A 8 -28.12 1.61 17.46
N ASP A 9 -27.69 1.12 18.62
CA ASP A 9 -26.84 1.84 19.59
C ASP A 9 -25.34 1.55 19.44
N LEU A 10 -24.99 0.65 18.51
CA LEU A 10 -23.61 0.30 18.21
C LEU A 10 -23.04 1.19 17.09
N PRO A 11 -21.75 1.58 17.15
CA PRO A 11 -21.09 2.40 16.13
C PRO A 11 -20.71 1.62 14.87
N ILE A 12 -21.59 0.71 14.39
CA ILE A 12 -21.33 -0.18 13.24
C ILE A 12 -21.04 0.63 11.97
N VAL A 13 -21.78 1.73 11.77
CA VAL A 13 -21.59 2.62 10.61
C VAL A 13 -20.20 3.24 10.61
N VAL A 14 -19.64 3.55 11.78
CA VAL A 14 -18.27 4.09 11.89
C VAL A 14 -17.26 3.04 11.49
N GLY A 15 -17.37 1.82 12.02
CA GLY A 15 -16.47 0.71 11.67
C GLY A 15 -16.49 0.38 10.18
N LEU A 16 -17.69 0.29 9.59
CA LEU A 16 -17.86 0.07 8.16
C LEU A 16 -17.24 1.20 7.33
N SER A 17 -17.43 2.46 7.76
CA SER A 17 -16.87 3.62 7.07
C SER A 17 -15.34 3.59 7.09
N VAL A 18 -14.73 3.40 8.25
CA VAL A 18 -13.26 3.32 8.39
C VAL A 18 -12.68 2.22 7.51
N TYR A 19 -13.29 1.03 7.52
CA TYR A 19 -12.84 -0.09 6.69
C TYR A 19 -12.96 0.20 5.19
N ASN A 20 -14.06 0.82 4.76
CA ASN A 20 -14.23 1.20 3.35
C ASN A 20 -13.23 2.27 2.91
N TRP A 21 -13.01 3.29 3.74
CA TRP A 21 -12.02 4.33 3.46
C TRP A 21 -10.60 3.79 3.40
N ALA A 22 -10.24 2.83 4.27
CA ALA A 22 -8.93 2.16 4.21
C ALA A 22 -8.73 1.41 2.89
N LYS A 23 -9.75 0.69 2.39
CA LYS A 23 -9.70 0.02 1.08
C LYS A 23 -9.56 1.01 -0.06
N VAL A 24 -10.35 2.09 -0.07
CA VAL A 24 -10.24 3.15 -1.07
C VAL A 24 -8.83 3.72 -1.08
N ARG A 25 -8.23 3.96 0.09
CA ARG A 25 -6.86 4.48 0.19
C ARG A 25 -5.81 3.57 -0.45
N MET A 26 -5.93 2.25 -0.29
CA MET A 26 -5.05 1.30 -0.95
C MET A 26 -5.25 1.27 -2.48
N LEU A 27 -6.49 1.43 -2.95
CA LEU A 27 -6.80 1.53 -4.38
C LEU A 27 -6.29 2.85 -4.99
N GLU A 28 -6.43 3.98 -4.30
CA GLU A 28 -5.82 5.26 -4.69
C GLU A 28 -4.30 5.11 -4.84
N PHE A 29 -3.63 4.43 -3.90
CA PHE A 29 -2.20 4.16 -4.03
C PHE A 29 -1.90 3.34 -5.30
N PHE A 30 -2.68 2.28 -5.56
CA PHE A 30 -2.46 1.45 -6.73
C PHE A 30 -2.69 2.19 -8.06
N TYR A 31 -3.82 2.86 -8.21
CA TYR A 31 -4.20 3.48 -9.48
C TYR A 31 -3.56 4.86 -9.68
N ASP A 32 -3.58 5.71 -8.65
CA ASP A 32 -3.13 7.10 -8.78
C ASP A 32 -1.62 7.23 -8.60
N VAL A 33 -0.96 6.24 -7.98
CA VAL A 33 0.50 6.22 -7.78
C VAL A 33 1.17 5.14 -8.64
N LEU A 34 0.90 3.86 -8.40
CA LEU A 34 1.64 2.79 -9.09
C LEU A 34 1.41 2.80 -10.61
N GLN A 35 0.15 2.75 -11.04
CA GLN A 35 -0.16 2.70 -12.48
C GLN A 35 0.26 3.97 -13.23
N LYS A 36 0.17 5.14 -12.58
CA LYS A 36 0.51 6.43 -13.19
C LYS A 36 2.01 6.61 -13.37
N TYR A 37 2.80 6.40 -12.31
CA TYR A 37 4.22 6.81 -12.28
C TYR A 37 5.22 5.72 -12.67
N PHE A 38 4.79 4.46 -12.77
CA PHE A 38 5.66 3.32 -13.10
C PHE A 38 5.18 2.63 -14.38
N ASP A 39 6.10 2.00 -15.11
CA ASP A 39 5.73 1.17 -16.26
C ASP A 39 5.22 -0.20 -15.77
N PRO A 40 4.10 -0.74 -16.31
CA PRO A 40 3.62 -2.07 -15.94
C PRO A 40 4.64 -3.20 -16.16
N ALA A 41 5.66 -3.00 -17.00
CA ALA A 41 6.76 -3.96 -17.16
C ALA A 41 7.78 -3.93 -16.00
N ASP A 42 7.82 -2.85 -15.23
CA ASP A 42 8.82 -2.64 -14.17
C ASP A 42 8.35 -3.06 -12.78
N TYR A 43 7.08 -3.44 -12.61
CA TYR A 43 6.58 -3.92 -11.33
C TYR A 43 5.48 -4.96 -11.46
N GLN A 44 5.36 -5.81 -10.44
CA GLN A 44 4.27 -6.75 -10.28
C GLN A 44 3.75 -6.69 -8.83
N CYS A 45 2.42 -6.56 -8.69
CA CYS A 45 1.77 -6.70 -7.39
C CYS A 45 1.67 -8.18 -7.03
N MET A 46 2.39 -8.59 -5.98
CA MET A 46 2.53 -9.99 -5.57
C MET A 46 1.44 -10.42 -4.59
N GLU A 47 1.15 -9.58 -3.60
CA GLU A 47 0.15 -9.84 -2.56
C GLU A 47 -0.27 -8.49 -1.96
N THR A 48 -1.51 -8.41 -1.49
CA THR A 48 -1.99 -7.32 -0.63
C THR A 48 -2.60 -7.91 0.62
N ASP A 49 -2.19 -7.41 1.78
CA ASP A 49 -2.80 -7.80 3.04
C ASP A 49 -3.19 -6.56 3.85
N THR A 50 -4.50 -6.26 3.84
CA THR A 50 -5.18 -5.21 4.61
C THR A 50 -4.66 -3.79 4.34
N ASP A 51 -3.50 -3.45 4.88
CA ASP A 51 -2.82 -2.15 4.80
C ASP A 51 -1.39 -2.27 4.24
N SER A 52 -1.01 -3.45 3.75
CA SER A 52 0.28 -3.74 3.12
C SER A 52 0.14 -4.15 1.65
N ILE A 53 1.18 -3.87 0.88
CA ILE A 53 1.32 -4.29 -0.52
C ILE A 53 2.75 -4.76 -0.78
N TYR A 54 2.88 -5.94 -1.37
CA TYR A 54 4.15 -6.50 -1.77
C TYR A 54 4.34 -6.32 -3.28
N LEU A 55 5.45 -5.69 -3.65
CA LEU A 55 5.79 -5.39 -5.04
C LEU A 55 7.09 -6.10 -5.40
N ALA A 56 7.06 -6.85 -6.51
CA ALA A 56 8.28 -7.16 -7.25
C ALA A 56 8.59 -5.98 -8.17
N ILE A 57 9.86 -5.57 -8.24
CA ILE A 57 10.30 -4.42 -9.04
C ILE A 57 11.54 -4.81 -9.88
N SER A 58 11.69 -4.21 -11.05
CA SER A 58 12.77 -4.51 -12.01
C SER A 58 14.14 -3.92 -11.65
N ALA A 59 14.20 -3.04 -10.64
CA ALA A 59 15.44 -2.40 -10.18
C ALA A 59 15.62 -2.51 -8.65
N PRO A 60 16.83 -2.23 -8.12
CA PRO A 60 17.09 -2.33 -6.67
C PRO A 60 16.23 -1.41 -5.79
N ASN A 61 15.81 -0.25 -6.30
CA ASN A 61 14.98 0.70 -5.56
C ASN A 61 13.77 1.15 -6.36
N LEU A 62 12.65 1.42 -5.67
CA LEU A 62 11.43 1.93 -6.28
C LEU A 62 11.67 3.25 -7.05
N LEU A 63 12.54 4.14 -6.56
CA LEU A 63 12.81 5.43 -7.20
C LEU A 63 13.55 5.31 -8.55
N ASP A 64 14.15 4.16 -8.82
CA ASP A 64 14.92 3.92 -10.04
C ASP A 64 14.01 3.56 -11.23
N ILE A 65 12.82 2.99 -10.96
CA ILE A 65 11.83 2.60 -11.98
C ILE A 65 10.75 3.66 -12.24
N VAL A 66 10.87 4.85 -11.65
CA VAL A 66 9.94 5.95 -11.93
C VAL A 66 10.12 6.41 -13.37
N LYS A 67 9.02 6.53 -14.12
CA LYS A 67 9.00 7.04 -15.50
C LYS A 67 9.83 8.34 -15.60
N PRO A 68 10.86 8.42 -16.47
CA PRO A 68 11.81 9.54 -16.45
C PRO A 68 11.17 10.92 -16.55
N HIS A 69 10.14 11.06 -17.40
CA HIS A 69 9.43 12.32 -17.62
C HIS A 69 8.50 12.73 -16.47
N LEU A 70 8.17 11.82 -15.54
CA LEU A 70 7.37 12.11 -14.34
C LEU A 70 8.22 12.16 -13.05
N LYS A 71 9.52 11.86 -13.14
CA LYS A 71 10.39 11.72 -11.95
C LYS A 71 10.43 12.98 -11.08
N ALA A 72 10.51 14.15 -11.70
CA ALA A 72 10.50 15.42 -10.95
C ALA A 72 9.17 15.68 -10.23
N GLU A 73 8.03 15.43 -10.90
CA GLU A 73 6.71 15.54 -10.29
C GLU A 73 6.56 14.54 -9.14
N PHE A 74 6.97 13.29 -9.36
CA PHE A 74 6.87 12.23 -8.37
C PHE A 74 7.65 12.58 -7.11
N LEU A 75 8.93 12.94 -7.23
CA LEU A 75 9.79 13.23 -6.08
C LEU A 75 9.32 14.46 -5.28
N ASN A 76 8.84 15.50 -5.96
CA ASN A 76 8.47 16.74 -5.29
C ASN A 76 7.04 16.74 -4.72
N ASN A 77 6.09 16.10 -5.42
CA ASN A 77 4.66 16.26 -5.13
C ASN A 77 3.98 14.98 -4.63
N VAL A 78 4.48 13.80 -5.01
CA VAL A 78 3.83 12.52 -4.74
C VAL A 78 4.53 11.79 -3.61
N TYR A 79 5.84 11.63 -3.71
CA TYR A 79 6.65 10.88 -2.76
C TYR A 79 6.47 11.38 -1.31
N PRO A 80 6.52 12.69 -1.02
CA PRO A 80 6.35 13.20 0.35
C PRO A 80 4.93 13.06 0.92
N LYS A 81 3.92 12.85 0.06
CA LYS A 81 2.51 12.69 0.48
C LYS A 81 2.15 11.23 0.78
N TRP A 82 2.89 10.29 0.19
CA TRP A 82 2.57 8.87 0.27
C TRP A 82 3.58 8.08 1.08
N PHE A 83 4.84 8.51 1.15
CA PHE A 83 5.90 7.76 1.79
C PHE A 83 6.50 8.52 2.98
N VAL A 84 6.96 7.76 3.97
CA VAL A 84 7.77 8.29 5.06
C VAL A 84 9.11 8.77 4.52
N THR A 85 9.39 10.07 4.66
CA THR A 85 10.64 10.70 4.19
C THR A 85 11.64 10.95 5.33
N SER A 86 11.17 10.98 6.58
CA SER A 86 12.01 11.19 7.76
C SER A 86 11.63 10.26 8.92
N PRO A 87 12.55 9.96 9.85
CA PRO A 87 12.26 9.10 11.00
C PRO A 87 11.09 9.59 11.88
N GLN A 88 10.89 10.91 11.97
CA GLN A 88 9.82 11.53 12.75
C GLN A 88 8.43 11.23 12.15
N GLN A 89 8.36 11.00 10.83
CA GLN A 89 7.12 10.69 10.11
C GLN A 89 6.69 9.23 10.24
N LYS A 90 7.49 8.35 10.85
CA LYS A 90 7.15 6.91 10.99
C LYS A 90 5.83 6.64 11.68
N ARG A 91 5.34 7.60 12.49
CA ARG A 91 4.07 7.51 13.22
C ARG A 91 2.98 8.40 12.62
N THR A 92 3.24 9.06 11.49
CA THR A 92 2.25 9.88 10.81
C THR A 92 1.23 8.97 10.12
N PRO A 93 -0.06 9.07 10.47
CA PRO A 93 -1.09 8.25 9.83
C PRO A 93 -1.16 8.47 8.31
N GLY A 94 -1.36 7.39 7.56
CA GLY A 94 -1.58 7.42 6.11
C GLY A 94 -0.31 7.46 5.25
N LEU A 95 0.88 7.55 5.84
CA LEU A 95 2.15 7.39 5.12
C LEU A 95 2.60 5.93 5.09
N LEU A 96 3.02 5.48 3.91
CA LEU A 96 3.58 4.17 3.67
C LEU A 96 5.06 4.15 4.07
N LYS A 97 5.46 3.05 4.69
CA LYS A 97 6.85 2.76 5.04
C LYS A 97 7.24 1.42 4.44
N VAL A 98 8.49 1.30 4.01
CA VAL A 98 9.06 -0.01 3.66
C VAL A 98 9.27 -0.77 4.96
N GLU A 99 8.50 -1.83 5.18
CA GLU A 99 8.66 -2.72 6.33
C GLU A 99 9.64 -3.85 6.07
N TRP A 100 9.70 -4.32 4.82
CA TRP A 100 10.54 -5.42 4.39
C TRP A 100 10.93 -5.28 2.93
N SER A 101 12.13 -5.77 2.59
CA SER A 101 12.64 -5.91 1.23
C SER A 101 13.41 -7.22 1.15
N GLY A 102 13.34 -7.90 0.01
CA GLY A 102 14.09 -9.13 -0.21
C GLY A 102 14.31 -9.40 -1.69
N THR A 103 14.84 -10.58 -1.97
CA THR A 103 15.24 -11.01 -3.31
C THR A 103 14.09 -11.67 -4.07
N ALA A 104 13.22 -12.40 -3.36
CA ALA A 104 12.07 -13.07 -3.97
C ALA A 104 10.92 -13.23 -2.98
N MET A 105 9.73 -13.53 -3.51
CA MET A 105 8.54 -13.85 -2.72
C MET A 105 7.73 -14.92 -3.44
N CYS A 106 7.16 -15.86 -2.69
CA CYS A 106 6.22 -16.86 -3.20
C CYS A 106 4.88 -16.69 -2.47
N CYS A 107 3.83 -16.40 -3.23
CA CYS A 107 2.46 -16.26 -2.73
C CYS A 107 1.63 -17.45 -3.20
N LEU A 108 1.21 -18.32 -2.27
CA LEU A 108 0.41 -19.51 -2.60
C LEU A 108 -1.08 -19.23 -2.48
N TRP A 109 -1.47 -18.47 -1.44
CA TRP A 109 -2.84 -18.07 -1.17
C TRP A 109 -2.87 -16.80 -0.32
N ALA A 110 -4.05 -16.22 -0.16
CA ALA A 110 -4.26 -15.13 0.79
C ALA A 110 -3.71 -15.53 2.17
N LYS A 111 -2.90 -14.63 2.75
CA LYS A 111 -2.22 -14.85 4.06
C LYS A 111 -1.23 -16.02 4.09
N THR A 112 -0.90 -16.62 2.94
CA THR A 112 0.00 -17.78 2.83
C THR A 112 1.09 -17.47 1.81
N TYR A 113 2.13 -16.80 2.28
CA TYR A 113 3.26 -16.36 1.47
C TYR A 113 4.57 -16.40 2.25
N ILE A 114 5.68 -16.48 1.54
CA ILE A 114 7.03 -16.42 2.10
C ILE A 114 7.90 -15.44 1.30
N GLY A 115 8.62 -14.58 2.01
CA GLY A 115 9.67 -13.73 1.45
C GLY A 115 11.04 -14.37 1.62
N ILE A 116 11.92 -14.22 0.62
CA ILE A 116 13.28 -14.75 0.60
C ILE A 116 14.24 -13.56 0.45
N GLY A 117 15.20 -13.40 1.34
CA GLY A 117 16.21 -12.34 1.28
C GLY A 117 16.80 -11.98 2.65
N GLU A 118 17.77 -11.06 2.66
CA GLU A 118 18.41 -10.54 3.87
C GLU A 118 17.47 -9.59 4.64
N GLY A 119 16.43 -10.17 5.23
CA GLY A 119 15.45 -9.49 6.06
C GLY A 119 14.90 -10.36 7.19
N GLU A 120 15.52 -11.53 7.45
CA GLU A 120 15.23 -12.31 8.65
C GLU A 120 15.78 -11.58 9.88
N LYS A 121 15.01 -10.64 10.41
CA LYS A 121 14.98 -10.48 11.86
C LYS A 121 13.96 -11.48 12.38
N LYS A 122 14.48 -12.59 12.91
CA LYS A 122 13.77 -13.48 13.83
C LYS A 122 13.01 -12.68 14.89
#